data_AF-A0A377DH51-F1
#
_entry.id   AF-A0A377DH51-F1
#
_cell.length_a   1.000
_cell.length_b   1.000
_cell.length_c   1.000
_cell.angle_alpha   90.00
_cell.angle_beta   90.00
_cell.angle_gamma   90.00
#
_symmetry.space_group_name_H-M   'P 1'
#
loop_
_entity.id
_entity.type
_entity.pdbx_description
1 polymer ?
#
loop_
_entity_poly.entity_id
_entity_poly.type
_entity_poly.pdbx_seq_one_letter_code
_entity_poly.pdbx_strand_id
1 'polypeptide(L)'
;MLSLLRQALGLQQTPPNRILIGIALSLTMLVMRPIWLNIYDHAVVPFENDQITLTDALSTAATAAQRFMLAQTDKKAMAQIMTIGGAKGNAAIRISPSWCLPMC
;
A
#
# COMPACT_ATOMS: atom_id res chain seq x y z
N MET A 1 7.49 13.07 -13.58
CA MET A 1 6.87 14.28 -12.98
C MET A 1 7.91 15.30 -12.48
N LEU A 2 8.91 14.90 -11.69
CA LEU A 2 9.92 15.82 -11.12
C LEU A 2 10.75 16.59 -12.18
N SER A 3 11.03 15.95 -13.33
CA SER A 3 11.72 16.59 -14.46
C SER A 3 10.87 17.70 -15.12
N LEU A 4 9.55 17.48 -15.29
CA LEU A 4 8.64 18.46 -15.88
C LEU A 4 8.42 19.68 -14.98
N LEU A 5 8.35 19.50 -13.65
CA LEU A 5 8.20 20.62 -12.70
C LEU A 5 9.50 21.43 -12.55
N ARG A 6 10.66 20.80 -12.78
CA ARG A 6 11.98 21.46 -12.78
C ARG A 6 12.16 22.44 -13.94
N GLN A 7 11.54 22.17 -15.09
CA GLN A 7 11.57 23.05 -16.26
C GLN A 7 10.61 24.25 -16.13
N ALA A 8 9.51 24.11 -15.39
CA ALA A 8 8.51 25.17 -15.25
C ALA A 8 8.85 26.22 -14.18
N LEU A 9 9.68 25.90 -13.17
CA LEU A 9 9.98 26.80 -12.04
C LEU A 9 11.22 27.68 -12.23
N GLY A 10 12.02 27.52 -13.28
CA GLY A 10 13.16 28.41 -13.57
C GLY A 10 14.29 28.47 -12.52
N LEU A 11 14.25 27.63 -11.47
CA LEU A 11 15.23 27.63 -10.38
C LEU A 11 16.38 26.66 -10.69
N GLN A 12 17.57 27.22 -10.95
CA GLN A 12 18.79 26.49 -11.37
C GLN A 12 19.43 25.64 -10.25
N GLN A 13 18.93 25.73 -9.03
CA GLN A 13 19.44 24.97 -7.89
C GLN A 13 18.31 24.09 -7.37
N THR A 14 18.32 22.82 -7.77
CA THR A 14 17.52 21.77 -7.12
C THR A 14 17.71 21.92 -5.60
N PRO A 15 16.65 22.23 -4.82
CA PRO A 15 16.77 22.35 -3.38
C PRO A 15 17.48 21.09 -2.85
N PRO A 16 18.49 21.24 -1.96
CA PRO A 16 19.39 20.16 -1.58
C PRO A 16 18.59 18.91 -1.27
N ASN A 17 18.97 17.78 -1.86
CA ASN A 17 18.20 16.52 -1.88
C ASN A 17 17.67 16.10 -0.48
N ARG A 18 18.36 16.50 0.59
CA ARG A 18 17.97 16.31 1.99
C ARG A 18 16.62 16.97 2.35
N ILE A 19 16.34 18.17 1.82
CA ILE A 19 15.08 18.88 2.08
C ILE A 19 13.92 18.18 1.35
N LEU A 20 14.14 17.74 0.10
CA LEU A 20 13.14 16.97 -0.65
C LEU A 20 12.78 15.67 0.07
N ILE A 21 13.78 14.96 0.59
CA ILE A 21 13.57 13.73 1.37
C ILE A 21 12.76 14.03 2.64
N GLY A 22 13.06 15.12 3.35
CA GLY A 22 12.31 15.52 4.54
C GLY A 22 10.83 15.82 4.27
N ILE A 23 10.54 16.55 3.18
CA ILE A 23 9.17 16.88 2.79
C ILE A 23 8.43 15.62 2.28
N ALA A 24 9.10 14.78 1.51
CA ALA A 24 8.53 13.52 1.03
C ALA A 24 8.16 12.58 2.19
N LEU A 25 9.07 12.40 3.16
CA LEU A 25 8.83 11.56 4.34
C LEU A 25 7.67 12.09 5.19
N SER A 26 7.62 13.41 5.40
CA SER A 26 6.54 14.06 6.16
C SER A 26 5.18 13.85 5.50
N LEU A 27 5.13 13.99 4.17
CA LEU A 27 3.92 13.74 3.38
C LEU A 27 3.50 12.28 3.41
N THR A 28 4.45 11.34 3.29
CA THR A 28 4.18 9.90 3.41
C THR A 28 3.58 9.56 4.77
N MET A 29 4.12 10.10 5.87
CA MET A 29 3.61 9.85 7.21
C MET A 29 2.18 10.42 7.39
N LEU A 30 1.90 11.60 6.84
CA LEU A 30 0.54 12.19 6.85
C LEU A 30 -0.47 11.34 6.07
N VAL A 31 -0.11 10.86 4.88
CA VAL A 31 -1.01 10.07 4.01
C VAL A 31 -1.21 8.65 4.55
N MET A 32 -0.20 8.06 5.21
CA MET A 32 -0.33 6.71 5.78
C MET A 32 -1.13 6.66 7.09
N ARG A 33 -1.34 7.79 7.77
CA ARG A 33 -2.07 7.85 9.06
C ARG A 33 -3.36 7.00 9.14
N PRO A 34 -4.30 7.01 8.18
CA PRO A 34 -5.51 6.17 8.23
C PRO A 34 -5.24 4.66 8.19
N ILE A 35 -4.14 4.22 7.57
CA ILE A 35 -3.77 2.80 7.49
C ILE A 35 -3.29 2.32 8.87
N TRP A 36 -2.45 3.12 9.53
CA TRP A 36 -1.99 2.83 10.90
C TRP A 36 -3.15 2.73 11.89
N LEU A 37 -4.12 3.64 11.80
CA LEU A 37 -5.31 3.61 12.66
C LEU A 37 -6.14 2.33 12.45
N ASN A 38 -6.32 1.90 11.20
CA ASN A 38 -7.07 0.70 10.88
C ASN A 38 -6.37 -0.58 11.39
N ILE A 39 -5.04 -0.65 11.27
CA ILE A 39 -4.24 -1.75 11.80
C ILE A 39 -4.25 -1.74 13.33
N TYR A 40 -4.18 -0.57 13.96
CA TYR A 40 -4.19 -0.46 15.41
C TYR A 40 -5.51 -0.98 16.01
N ASP A 41 -6.64 -0.50 15.49
CA ASP A 41 -7.97 -0.86 15.98
C ASP A 41 -8.33 -2.33 15.71
N HIS A 42 -7.93 -2.88 14.56
CA HIS A 42 -8.36 -4.22 14.13
C HIS A 42 -7.30 -5.32 14.25
N ALA A 43 -6.03 -4.99 14.48
CA ALA A 43 -4.97 -5.99 14.63
C ALA A 43 -4.23 -5.84 15.97
N VAL A 44 -3.86 -4.62 16.39
CA VAL A 44 -3.06 -4.43 17.61
C VAL A 44 -3.89 -4.60 18.87
N VAL A 45 -4.99 -3.86 19.01
CA VAL A 45 -5.90 -3.95 20.17
C VAL A 45 -6.43 -5.37 20.41
N PRO A 46 -6.94 -6.09 19.40
CA PRO A 46 -7.42 -7.46 19.63
C PRO A 46 -6.27 -8.47 19.87
N PHE A 47 -5.06 -8.22 19.37
CA PHE A 47 -3.90 -9.06 19.67
C PHE A 47 -3.44 -8.87 21.12
N GLU A 48 -3.39 -7.63 21.62
CA GLU A 48 -3.07 -7.34 23.04
C GLU A 48 -4.11 -7.90 24.01
N ASN A 49 -5.36 -8.04 23.56
CA ASN A 49 -6.44 -8.66 24.32
C ASN A 49 -6.52 -10.19 24.14
N ASP A 50 -5.52 -10.83 23.52
CA ASP A 50 -5.48 -12.27 23.21
C ASP A 50 -6.71 -12.79 22.42
N GLN A 51 -7.41 -11.90 21.69
CA GLN A 51 -8.61 -12.24 20.91
C GLN A 51 -8.26 -12.81 19.53
N ILE A 52 -7.07 -12.50 19.01
CA ILE A 52 -6.60 -12.97 17.70
C ILE A 52 -5.15 -13.47 17.76
N THR A 53 -4.83 -14.44 16.91
CA THR A 53 -3.45 -14.93 16.77
C THR A 53 -2.57 -13.96 15.99
N LEU A 54 -1.25 -14.06 16.13
CA LEU A 54 -0.30 -13.26 15.36
C LEU A 54 -0.51 -13.41 13.84
N THR A 55 -0.88 -14.61 13.39
CA THR A 55 -1.20 -14.90 11.98
C THR A 55 -2.44 -14.15 11.49
N ASP A 56 -3.46 -14.01 12.34
CA ASP A 56 -4.67 -13.26 12.00
C ASP A 56 -4.45 -11.74 12.06
N ALA A 57 -3.61 -11.28 12.98
CA ALA A 57 -3.16 -9.88 13.02
C ALA A 57 -2.39 -9.50 11.74
N LEU A 58 -1.48 -10.36 11.28
CA LEU A 58 -0.74 -10.17 10.04
C LEU A 58 -1.65 -10.17 8.80
N SER A 59 -2.63 -11.08 8.73
CA SER A 59 -3.56 -11.16 7.60
C SER A 59 -4.48 -9.94 7.53
N THR A 60 -4.92 -9.43 8.70
CA THR A 60 -5.73 -8.21 8.81
C THR A 60 -4.93 -6.98 8.39
N ALA A 61 -3.67 -6.88 8.82
CA ALA A 61 -2.77 -5.80 8.41
C ALA A 61 -2.48 -5.83 6.90
N ALA A 62 -2.25 -7.02 6.34
CA ALA A 62 -2.07 -7.20 4.89
C ALA A 62 -3.31 -6.76 4.10
N THR A 63 -4.50 -7.07 4.61
CA THR A 63 -5.77 -6.66 4.00
C THR A 63 -5.95 -5.14 3.98
N ALA A 64 -5.58 -4.45 5.07
CA ALA A 64 -5.63 -2.98 5.13
C ALA A 64 -4.68 -2.34 4.08
N ALA A 65 -3.46 -2.85 3.95
CA ALA A 65 -2.50 -2.39 2.94
C ALA A 65 -2.98 -2.66 1.50
N GLN A 66 -3.53 -3.85 1.26
CA GLN A 66 -4.08 -4.24 -0.04
C GLN A 66 -5.26 -3.35 -0.46
N ARG A 67 -6.18 -3.05 0.46
CA ARG A 67 -7.30 -2.13 0.18
C ARG A 67 -6.82 -0.76 -0.24
N PHE A 68 -5.78 -0.23 0.42
CA PHE A 68 -5.17 1.04 0.03
C PHE A 68 -4.55 0.98 -1.38
N MET A 69 -3.82 -0.09 -1.69
CA MET A 69 -3.24 -0.28 -3.03
C MET A 69 -4.32 -0.38 -4.12
N LEU A 70 -5.41 -1.11 -3.85
CA LEU A 70 -6.55 -1.21 -4.77
C LEU A 70 -7.24 0.14 -4.99
N ALA A 71 -7.31 1.00 -3.97
CA ALA A 71 -7.89 2.32 -4.08
C ALA A 71 -7.04 3.29 -4.94
N GLN A 72 -5.72 3.08 -5.00
CA GLN A 72 -4.79 3.89 -5.81
C GLN A 72 -4.55 3.33 -7.21
N THR A 73 -4.95 2.08 -7.48
CA THR A 73 -4.72 1.45 -8.79
C THR A 73 -5.88 1.71 -9.74
N ASP A 74 -5.57 2.21 -10.93
CA ASP A 74 -6.58 2.46 -11.97
C ASP A 74 -7.13 1.14 -12.55
N LYS A 75 -8.45 1.09 -12.77
CA LYS A 75 -9.16 -0.10 -13.25
C LYS A 75 -8.71 -0.52 -14.65
N LYS A 76 -8.33 0.42 -15.52
CA LYS A 76 -7.83 0.16 -16.88
C LYS A 76 -6.45 -0.46 -16.85
N ALA A 77 -5.57 0.03 -15.97
CA ALA A 77 -4.25 -0.55 -15.76
C ALA A 77 -4.34 -1.98 -15.21
N MET A 78 -5.26 -2.25 -14.27
CA MET A 78 -5.51 -3.60 -13.78
C MET A 78 -5.96 -4.55 -14.90
N ALA A 79 -6.89 -4.13 -15.76
CA ALA A 79 -7.39 -4.95 -16.87
C ALA A 79 -6.30 -5.31 -17.90
N GLN A 80 -5.38 -4.39 -18.18
CA GLN A 80 -4.23 -4.66 -19.05
C GLN A 80 -3.26 -5.66 -18.44
N ILE A 81 -2.94 -5.52 -17.15
CA ILE A 81 -2.07 -6.47 -16.42
C ILE A 81 -2.70 -7.87 -16.41
N MET A 82 -4.02 -7.98 -16.20
CA MET A 82 -4.74 -9.27 -16.22
C MET A 82 -4.71 -9.94 -17.60
N THR A 83 -4.78 -9.15 -18.67
CA THR A 83 -4.73 -9.66 -20.05
C THR A 83 -3.35 -10.23 -20.38
N ILE A 84 -2.28 -9.60 -19.90
CA ILE A 84 -0.90 -10.06 -20.08
C ILE A 84 -0.62 -11.31 -19.22
N GLY A 85 -1.13 -11.35 -17.99
CA GLY A 85 -0.92 -12.46 -17.05
C GLY A 85 -1.81 -13.69 -17.27
N GLY A 86 -2.70 -13.70 -18.26
CA GLY A 86 -3.61 -14.82 -18.54
C GLY A 86 -4.64 -15.13 -17.43
N ALA A 87 -4.76 -14.28 -16.41
CA ALA A 87 -5.63 -14.49 -15.26
C ALA A 87 -7.06 -14.00 -15.57
N LYS A 88 -7.99 -14.93 -15.85
CA LYS A 88 -9.42 -14.62 -15.92
C LYS A 88 -10.06 -14.74 -14.53
N GLY A 89 -10.49 -13.62 -13.95
CA GLY A 89 -11.26 -13.56 -12.71
C GLY A 89 -11.06 -12.27 -11.92
N ASN A 90 -12.12 -11.80 -11.25
CA ASN A 90 -12.17 -10.53 -10.51
C ASN A 90 -11.04 -10.42 -9.48
N ALA A 91 -10.03 -9.60 -9.77
CA ALA A 91 -8.82 -9.44 -8.94
C ALA A 91 -9.04 -8.68 -7.62
N ALA A 92 -10.26 -8.21 -7.33
CA ALA A 92 -10.55 -7.53 -6.07
C ALA A 92 -10.58 -8.47 -4.85
N ILE A 93 -10.81 -9.78 -5.04
CA ILE A 93 -11.07 -10.74 -3.95
C ILE A 93 -9.98 -11.82 -3.78
N ARG A 94 -9.06 -12.02 -4.73
CA ARG A 94 -8.13 -13.17 -4.75
C ARG A 94 -6.67 -12.80 -4.50
N ILE A 95 -6.42 -11.95 -3.51
CA ILE A 95 -5.09 -11.76 -2.94
C ILE A 95 -5.12 -12.35 -1.53
N SER A 96 -5.65 -13.59 -1.43
CA SER A 96 -5.44 -14.42 -0.25
C SER A 96 -3.97 -14.82 -0.25
N PRO A 97 -3.26 -14.71 0.88
CA PRO A 97 -1.93 -15.30 1.02
C PRO A 97 -2.10 -16.82 1.12
N SER A 98 -2.44 -17.48 0.02
CA SER A 98 -2.40 -18.95 -0.13
C SER A 98 -0.95 -19.47 -0.21
N TRP A 99 -0.01 -18.75 0.38
CA TRP A 99 1.39 -19.13 0.56
C TRP A 99 1.63 -19.79 1.94
N CYS A 100 0.57 -20.38 2.52
CA CYS A 100 0.67 -21.29 3.65
C CYS A 100 0.16 -22.69 3.22
N LEU A 101 1.14 -23.57 2.94
CA LEU A 101 1.12 -25.01 2.68
C LEU A 101 0.66 -25.54 1.29
N PRO A 102 1.62 -26.03 0.46
CA PRO A 102 1.45 -27.27 -0.29
C PRO A 102 1.80 -28.46 0.62
N MET A 103 0.94 -28.76 1.60
CA MET A 103 0.91 -30.06 2.29
C MET A 103 -0.51 -30.33 2.80
N CYS A 104 -1.42 -30.48 1.83
CA CYS A 104 -2.42 -31.55 1.73
C CYS A 104 -2.94 -31.55 0.29
#